data_AF-A0A2G9PP39-F1
#
_entry.id   AF-A0A2G9PP39-F1
#
_cell.length_a   1.000
_cell.length_b   1.000
_cell.length_c   1.000
_cell.angle_alpha   90.00
_cell.angle_beta   90.00
_cell.angle_gamma   90.00
#
_symmetry.space_group_name_H-M   'P 1'
#
loop_
_entity.id
_entity.type
_entity.pdbx_description
1 polymer ?
#
loop_
_entity_poly.entity_id
_entity_poly.type
_entity_poly.pdbx_seq_one_letter_code
_entity_poly.pdbx_strand_id
1 'polypeptide(L)'
;MKARYNRIGAYLLVSILLLIPAAYPAPIKYFNLTFTDYDCYANISITSHTGQFTLYLNMLPDMCTQTTDSLNRAIVSTYQTSSVLGLNMSPGTYIAAVEGVGRYSLTKDSFCNIDITSPTMTTDFPGYVSKTTILEAIASDSNAGINATSCEVCISDDGQCDFEWTDLGTTFTEISSTKGICRYQWNTNSTDQGTYKVNIRARDTQGNLGFGTESD
;
A
#
# COMPACT_ATOMS: atom_id res chain seq x y z
N MET A 1 6.63 12.22 -24.81
CA MET A 1 7.30 13.14 -23.86
C MET A 1 7.89 12.31 -22.73
N LYS A 2 9.21 12.35 -22.52
CA LYS A 2 9.88 11.64 -21.41
C LYS A 2 9.75 12.51 -20.16
N ALA A 3 8.89 12.14 -19.21
CA ALA A 3 8.85 12.78 -17.91
C ALA A 3 10.19 12.53 -17.20
N ARG A 4 10.94 13.61 -16.94
CA ARG A 4 12.13 13.56 -16.09
C ARG A 4 11.65 13.49 -14.65
N TYR A 5 11.74 12.31 -14.04
CA TYR A 5 11.49 12.13 -12.62
C TYR A 5 12.53 12.92 -11.82
N ASN A 6 12.08 13.96 -11.11
CA ASN A 6 12.89 14.66 -10.13
C ASN A 6 13.05 13.75 -8.90
N ARG A 7 14.22 13.13 -8.76
CA ARG A 7 14.65 12.49 -7.52
C ARG A 7 14.85 13.58 -6.46
N ILE A 8 13.83 13.88 -5.67
CA ILE A 8 14.00 14.65 -4.43
C ILE A 8 14.34 13.63 -3.34
N GLY A 9 15.60 13.19 -3.32
CA GLY A 9 16.15 12.46 -2.18
C GLY A 9 16.35 13.45 -1.04
N ALA A 10 15.46 13.44 -0.05
CA ALA A 10 15.66 14.18 1.18
C ALA A 10 16.69 13.46 2.05
N TYR A 11 17.98 13.75 1.84
CA TYR A 11 19.06 13.24 2.70
C TYR A 11 19.07 13.98 4.04
N LEU A 12 18.34 13.47 5.03
CA LEU A 12 18.44 13.95 6.40
C LEU A 12 19.56 13.18 7.13
N LEU A 13 20.78 13.72 7.11
CA LEU A 13 21.91 13.22 7.90
C LEU A 13 21.73 13.65 9.36
N VAL A 14 21.07 12.80 10.16
CA VAL A 14 20.95 13.01 11.61
C VAL A 14 22.05 12.20 12.32
N SER A 15 23.20 12.82 12.54
CA SER A 15 24.27 12.24 13.38
C SER A 15 24.00 12.55 14.85
N ILE A 16 23.24 11.70 15.54
CA ILE A 16 23.05 11.81 17.00
C ILE A 16 24.12 10.97 17.71
N LEU A 17 25.05 11.64 18.40
CA LEU A 17 26.03 11.01 19.28
C LEU A 17 25.48 10.98 20.71
N LEU A 18 25.04 9.82 21.20
CA LEU A 18 24.53 9.63 22.57
C LEU A 18 25.50 8.77 23.39
N LEU A 19 25.99 9.30 24.51
CA LEU A 19 26.79 8.60 25.53
C LEU A 19 25.86 8.22 26.70
N ILE A 20 25.59 6.93 26.92
CA ILE A 20 24.79 6.45 28.06
C ILE A 20 25.50 5.24 28.70
N PRO A 21 25.74 5.22 30.02
CA PRO A 21 26.31 4.06 30.72
C PRO A 21 25.32 2.87 30.75
N ALA A 22 25.87 1.66 30.79
CA ALA A 22 25.14 0.39 30.71
C ALA A 22 24.30 0.12 31.97
N ALA A 23 23.00 0.43 31.93
CA ALA A 23 22.01 -0.14 32.85
C ALA A 23 21.29 -1.28 32.10
N TYR A 24 21.08 -2.41 32.79
CA TYR A 24 20.25 -3.52 32.31
C TYR A 24 18.79 -3.29 32.75
N PRO A 25 17.77 -3.55 31.92
CA PRO A 25 17.85 -4.02 30.53
C PRO A 25 18.42 -2.96 29.58
N ALA A 26 19.09 -3.42 28.52
CA ALA A 26 19.69 -2.53 27.52
C ALA A 26 18.64 -1.54 27.01
N PRO A 27 18.94 -0.23 26.97
CA PRO A 27 17.97 0.76 26.54
C PRO A 27 17.60 0.52 25.08
N ILE A 28 16.30 0.33 24.81
CA ILE A 28 15.76 0.25 23.45
C ILE A 28 15.50 1.68 22.96
N LYS A 29 16.00 2.01 21.77
CA LYS A 29 15.71 3.28 21.09
C LYS A 29 14.79 3.05 19.91
N TYR A 30 13.81 3.93 19.74
CA TYR A 30 12.77 3.83 18.72
C TYR A 30 12.84 4.98 17.72
N PHE A 31 12.56 4.68 16.46
CA PHE A 31 12.45 5.66 15.37
C PHE A 31 11.16 5.42 14.60
N ASN A 32 10.34 6.46 14.44
CA ASN A 32 9.08 6.36 13.73
C ASN A 32 9.26 6.61 12.23
N LEU A 33 8.56 5.81 11.44
CA LEU A 33 8.41 5.89 10.01
C LEU A 33 6.92 5.97 9.73
N THR A 34 6.48 6.91 8.91
CA THR A 34 5.07 7.00 8.53
C THR A 34 4.99 7.01 7.02
N PHE A 35 4.23 6.05 6.50
CA PHE A 35 3.99 5.87 5.08
C PHE A 35 2.53 6.17 4.80
N THR A 36 2.30 6.85 3.68
CA THR A 36 0.97 7.25 3.21
C THR A 36 0.56 6.50 1.95
N ASP A 37 1.41 5.59 1.46
CA ASP A 37 1.28 4.88 0.19
C ASP A 37 1.62 3.39 0.37
N TYR A 38 1.15 2.52 -0.53
CA TYR A 38 1.32 1.07 -0.49
C TYR A 38 2.61 0.56 -1.17
N ASP A 39 3.42 1.45 -1.73
CA ASP A 39 4.67 1.11 -2.41
C ASP A 39 5.91 1.78 -1.78
N CYS A 40 5.79 2.12 -0.50
CA CYS A 40 6.88 2.69 0.23
C CYS A 40 7.99 1.66 0.49
N TYR A 41 9.21 2.16 0.36
CA TYR A 41 10.45 1.47 0.62
C TYR A 41 11.10 2.08 1.86
N ALA A 42 11.65 1.22 2.72
CA ALA A 42 12.52 1.64 3.80
C ALA A 42 13.76 0.75 3.87
N ASN A 43 14.93 1.37 3.88
CA ASN A 43 16.18 0.75 4.23
C ASN A 43 16.76 1.45 5.45
N ILE A 44 16.87 0.68 6.53
CA ILE A 44 17.42 1.15 7.79
C ILE A 44 18.71 0.41 8.01
N SER A 45 19.82 1.13 8.00
CA SER A 45 21.14 0.57 8.22
C SER A 45 21.66 1.01 9.58
N ILE A 46 22.25 0.07 10.31
CA ILE A 46 22.93 0.29 11.58
C ILE A 46 24.40 -0.06 11.42
N THR A 47 25.28 0.83 11.88
CA THR A 47 26.72 0.56 11.98
C THR A 47 27.11 0.57 13.45
N SER A 48 27.58 -0.55 13.97
CA SER A 48 28.12 -0.59 15.34
C SER A 48 29.55 -0.04 15.35
N HIS A 49 29.83 0.88 16.26
CA HIS A 49 31.19 1.32 16.56
C HIS A 49 31.78 0.60 17.78
N THR A 50 30.93 0.16 18.70
CA THR A 50 31.30 -0.67 19.85
C THR A 50 30.10 -1.50 20.29
N GLY A 51 30.31 -2.76 20.64
CA GLY A 51 29.24 -3.61 21.17
C GLY A 51 28.40 -4.27 20.07
N GLN A 52 27.40 -5.03 20.51
CA GLN A 52 26.49 -5.75 19.62
C GLN A 52 25.09 -5.12 19.72
N PHE A 53 24.44 -4.95 18.58
CA PHE A 53 23.09 -4.44 18.50
C PHE A 53 22.21 -5.34 17.67
N THR A 54 20.91 -5.28 17.95
CA THR A 54 19.85 -5.81 17.10
C THR A 54 18.97 -4.67 16.63
N LEU A 55 18.77 -4.56 15.33
CA LEU A 55 17.84 -3.65 14.69
C LEU A 55 16.59 -4.43 14.28
N TYR A 56 15.42 -3.85 14.56
CA TYR A 56 14.10 -4.36 14.19
C TYR A 56 13.33 -3.31 13.39
N LEU A 57 12.43 -3.73 12.50
CA LEU A 57 11.46 -2.88 11.81
C LEU A 57 10.07 -3.51 11.83
N ASN A 58 9.11 -2.92 12.55
CA ASN A 58 7.76 -3.49 12.71
C ASN A 58 6.66 -2.44 12.51
N MET A 59 5.47 -2.86 12.07
CA MET A 59 4.28 -2.01 12.00
C MET A 59 3.62 -1.89 13.38
N LEU A 60 3.04 -0.74 13.71
CA LEU A 60 2.17 -0.62 14.88
C LEU A 60 0.78 -1.25 14.59
N PRO A 61 0.14 -1.93 15.57
CA PRO A 61 0.54 -2.10 16.97
C PRO A 61 1.35 -3.38 17.28
N ASP A 62 1.76 -4.17 16.28
CA ASP A 62 2.35 -5.51 16.40
C ASP A 62 3.75 -5.57 17.05
N MET A 63 4.15 -4.53 17.76
CA MET A 63 5.42 -4.45 18.49
C MET A 63 5.54 -5.48 19.63
N CYS A 64 4.42 -5.96 20.16
CA CYS A 64 4.41 -6.96 21.24
C CYS A 64 4.46 -8.41 20.71
N THR A 65 4.10 -8.63 19.45
CA THR A 65 4.23 -9.92 18.78
C THR A 65 5.59 -9.97 18.10
N GLN A 66 6.66 -10.10 18.89
CA GLN A 66 8.01 -10.39 18.39
C GLN A 66 8.10 -11.82 17.81
N THR A 67 7.18 -12.19 16.93
CA THR A 67 7.22 -13.44 16.19
C THR A 67 8.33 -13.34 15.18
N THR A 68 9.52 -13.80 15.56
CA THR A 68 10.57 -14.54 14.80
C THR A 68 10.81 -14.28 13.30
N ASP A 69 10.23 -13.26 12.68
CA ASP A 69 10.38 -13.04 11.26
C ASP A 69 11.76 -12.44 11.00
N SER A 70 12.67 -13.32 10.60
CA SER A 70 14.07 -13.01 10.36
C SER A 70 14.27 -11.94 9.28
N LEU A 71 13.24 -11.63 8.48
CA LEU A 71 13.29 -10.64 7.41
C LEU A 71 13.33 -9.19 7.95
N ASN A 72 12.78 -8.94 9.13
CA ASN A 72 12.69 -7.61 9.74
C ASN A 72 13.71 -7.37 10.86
N ARG A 73 14.77 -8.18 10.90
CA ARG A 73 15.76 -8.19 11.98
C ARG A 73 17.18 -8.25 11.44
N ALA A 74 18.04 -7.37 11.97
CA ALA A 74 19.48 -7.37 11.67
C ALA A 74 20.29 -7.39 12.97
N ILE A 75 21.24 -8.31 13.09
CA ILE A 75 22.22 -8.33 14.19
C ILE A 75 23.52 -7.74 13.66
N VAL A 76 24.11 -6.79 14.40
CA VAL A 76 25.36 -6.14 14.02
C VAL A 76 26.37 -6.22 15.15
N SER A 77 27.57 -6.72 14.84
CA SER A 77 28.69 -6.75 15.78
C SER A 77 29.57 -5.51 15.65
N THR A 78 30.49 -5.32 16.59
CA THR A 78 31.43 -4.19 16.61
C THR A 78 32.13 -3.97 15.25
N TYR A 79 32.11 -2.73 14.76
CA TYR A 79 32.65 -2.30 13.46
C TYR A 79 32.00 -2.93 12.22
N GLN A 80 30.82 -3.53 12.37
CA GLN A 80 30.04 -4.01 11.24
C GLN A 80 28.88 -3.08 10.92
N THR A 81 28.37 -3.21 9.71
CA THR A 81 27.12 -2.58 9.25
C THR A 81 26.15 -3.66 8.83
N SER A 82 24.87 -3.49 9.18
CA SER A 82 23.79 -4.36 8.71
C SER A 82 22.54 -3.53 8.45
N SER A 83 21.60 -4.05 7.65
CA SER A 83 20.41 -3.34 7.22
C SER A 83 19.15 -4.19 7.29
N VAL A 84 18.03 -3.57 7.63
CA VAL A 84 16.69 -4.14 7.46
C VAL A 84 15.99 -3.45 6.30
N LEU A 85 15.35 -4.25 5.45
CA LEU A 85 14.70 -3.80 4.23
C LEU A 85 13.19 -4.05 4.30
N GLY A 86 12.40 -2.97 4.33
CA GLY A 86 10.96 -3.01 4.10
C GLY A 86 10.66 -2.72 2.63
N LEU A 87 10.10 -3.69 1.93
CA LEU A 87 9.61 -3.54 0.54
C LEU A 87 8.08 -3.51 0.55
N ASN A 88 7.47 -2.71 -0.32
CA ASN A 88 6.02 -2.60 -0.50
C ASN A 88 5.29 -2.39 0.85
N MET A 89 5.82 -1.47 1.66
CA MET A 89 5.26 -1.17 2.97
C MET A 89 3.89 -0.54 2.78
N SER A 90 2.88 -1.07 3.45
CA SER A 90 1.53 -0.51 3.43
C SER A 90 1.48 0.86 4.16
N PRO A 91 0.47 1.70 3.91
CA PRO A 91 0.27 2.92 4.67
C PRO A 91 0.14 2.60 6.16
N GLY A 92 0.80 3.41 6.98
CA GLY A 92 0.79 3.24 8.42
C GLY A 92 2.05 3.73 9.10
N THR A 93 2.11 3.53 10.40
CA THR A 93 3.28 3.87 11.21
C THR A 93 4.10 2.62 11.51
N TYR A 94 5.36 2.66 11.13
CA TYR A 94 6.35 1.64 11.43
C TYR A 94 7.34 2.18 12.46
N ILE A 95 7.87 1.28 13.27
CA ILE A 95 8.87 1.57 14.28
C ILE A 95 10.11 0.77 13.96
N ALA A 96 11.22 1.48 13.85
CA ALA A 96 12.53 0.89 13.88
C ALA A 96 13.05 0.89 15.33
N ALA A 97 13.37 -0.28 15.87
CA ALA A 97 13.88 -0.41 17.23
C ALA A 97 15.34 -0.87 17.21
N VAL A 98 16.20 -0.23 18.00
CA VAL A 98 17.59 -0.65 18.20
C VAL A 98 17.76 -1.09 19.65
N GLU A 99 18.17 -2.34 19.84
CA GLU A 99 18.44 -2.95 21.13
C GLU A 99 19.92 -3.28 21.25
N GLY A 100 20.58 -2.85 22.32
CA GLY A 100 21.98 -3.16 22.59
C GLY A 100 22.68 -2.08 23.40
N VAL A 101 23.96 -2.31 23.70
CA VAL A 101 24.79 -1.38 24.48
C VAL A 101 26.06 -1.03 23.72
N GLY A 102 26.32 0.27 23.59
CA GLY A 102 27.53 0.82 22.98
C GLY A 102 27.24 2.03 22.11
N ARG A 103 28.18 2.34 21.21
CA ARG A 103 28.06 3.39 20.19
C ARG A 103 27.68 2.76 18.86
N TYR A 104 26.72 3.38 18.19
CA TYR A 104 26.31 3.04 16.84
C TYR A 104 25.95 4.31 16.06
N SER A 105 25.91 4.20 14.74
CA SER A 105 25.24 5.16 13.86
C SER A 105 24.10 4.49 13.13
N LEU A 106 23.10 5.29 12.75
CA LEU A 106 21.93 4.82 12.02
C LEU A 106 21.75 5.69 10.78
N THR A 107 21.57 5.03 9.64
CA THR A 107 21.15 5.67 8.41
C THR A 107 19.78 5.15 8.02
N LYS A 108 18.91 6.09 7.63
CA LYS A 108 17.56 5.82 7.16
C LYS A 108 17.45 6.34 5.74
N ASP A 109 17.14 5.45 4.83
CA ASP A 109 16.71 5.80 3.48
C ASP A 109 15.28 5.30 3.30
N SER A 110 14.36 6.19 2.97
CA SER A 110 12.96 5.82 2.77
C SER A 110 12.39 6.63 1.64
N PHE A 111 11.66 5.96 0.75
CA PHE A 111 11.13 6.54 -0.46
C PHE A 111 9.79 5.89 -0.77
N CYS A 112 8.81 6.68 -1.19
CA CYS A 112 7.55 6.16 -1.73
C CYS A 112 7.48 6.58 -3.19
N ASN A 113 7.09 5.66 -4.07
CA ASN A 113 6.74 6.02 -5.43
C ASN A 113 5.34 6.60 -5.35
N ILE A 114 5.21 7.88 -5.06
CA ILE A 114 3.88 8.48 -4.93
C ILE A 114 3.18 8.37 -6.29
N ASP A 115 2.25 7.43 -6.40
CA ASP A 115 1.27 7.41 -7.46
C ASP A 115 0.04 8.14 -6.96
N ILE A 116 -0.28 9.27 -7.60
CA ILE A 116 -1.49 10.04 -7.34
C ILE A 116 -2.52 9.88 -8.46
N THR A 117 -2.18 9.13 -9.51
CA THR A 117 -3.08 8.94 -10.63
C THR A 117 -4.05 7.83 -10.30
N SER A 118 -5.33 8.10 -10.52
CA SER A 118 -6.35 7.07 -10.37
C SER A 118 -6.40 6.19 -11.61
N PRO A 119 -6.76 4.90 -11.47
CA PRO A 119 -6.91 4.04 -12.61
C PRO A 119 -8.00 4.58 -13.53
N THR A 120 -7.78 4.48 -14.83
CA THR A 120 -8.82 4.78 -15.82
C THR A 120 -9.77 3.58 -15.89
N MET A 121 -11.06 3.86 -15.82
CA MET A 121 -12.11 2.86 -15.96
C MET A 121 -12.91 3.15 -17.23
N THR A 122 -13.07 2.16 -18.09
CA THR A 122 -13.88 2.27 -19.31
C THR A 122 -14.98 1.23 -19.27
N THR A 123 -16.22 1.68 -19.38
CA THR A 123 -17.43 0.85 -19.28
C THR A 123 -18.18 0.87 -20.60
N ASP A 124 -18.88 -0.22 -20.90
CA ASP A 124 -19.83 -0.34 -22.00
C ASP A 124 -21.06 -1.08 -21.47
N PHE A 125 -21.92 -0.34 -20.77
CA PHE A 125 -23.09 -0.93 -20.13
C PHE A 125 -24.27 -1.01 -21.11
N PRO A 126 -25.08 -2.08 -21.02
CA PRO A 126 -26.28 -2.19 -21.82
C PRO A 126 -27.37 -1.23 -21.30
N GLY A 127 -27.86 -0.33 -22.16
CA GLY A 127 -28.93 0.61 -21.79
C GLY A 127 -30.29 -0.02 -21.47
N TYR A 128 -30.51 -1.30 -21.82
CA TYR A 128 -31.70 -2.06 -21.42
C TYR A 128 -31.32 -3.48 -21.00
N VAL A 129 -31.82 -3.90 -19.84
CA VAL A 129 -31.52 -5.21 -19.26
C VAL A 129 -32.81 -5.95 -18.96
N SER A 130 -32.86 -7.23 -19.32
CA SER A 130 -33.91 -8.15 -18.86
C SER A 130 -33.28 -9.45 -18.37
N LYS A 131 -33.71 -9.91 -17.18
CA LYS A 131 -33.22 -11.11 -16.49
C LYS A 131 -31.78 -11.03 -15.98
N THR A 132 -30.79 -11.29 -16.82
CA THR A 132 -29.39 -11.41 -16.37
C THR A 132 -28.49 -10.80 -17.41
N THR A 133 -27.57 -9.96 -16.96
CA THR A 133 -26.56 -9.32 -17.80
C THR A 133 -25.19 -9.35 -17.12
N ILE A 134 -24.14 -9.12 -17.90
CA ILE A 134 -22.79 -8.91 -17.39
C ILE A 134 -22.49 -7.42 -17.52
N LEU A 135 -22.09 -6.82 -16.41
CA LEU A 135 -21.52 -5.48 -16.36
C LEU A 135 -20.01 -5.61 -16.38
N GLU A 136 -19.37 -4.96 -17.36
CA GLU A 136 -17.91 -5.00 -17.51
C GLU A 136 -17.32 -3.60 -17.46
N ALA A 137 -16.17 -3.49 -16.78
CA ALA A 137 -15.32 -2.32 -16.85
C ALA A 137 -13.87 -2.74 -17.09
N ILE A 138 -13.24 -2.09 -18.06
CA ILE A 138 -11.80 -2.20 -18.26
C ILE A 138 -11.13 -1.21 -17.31
N ALA A 139 -10.36 -1.73 -16.36
CA ALA A 139 -9.50 -0.94 -15.48
C ALA A 139 -8.08 -0.91 -16.06
N SER A 140 -7.47 0.26 -16.15
CA SER A 140 -6.07 0.39 -16.55
C SER A 140 -5.33 1.46 -15.77
N ASP A 141 -4.14 1.13 -15.31
CA ASP A 141 -3.19 2.06 -14.70
C ASP A 141 -1.78 1.72 -15.17
N SER A 142 -1.12 2.66 -15.84
CA SER A 142 0.23 2.46 -16.37
C SER A 142 1.34 2.77 -15.36
N ASN A 143 1.02 3.42 -14.25
CA ASN A 143 1.97 3.86 -13.25
C ASN A 143 2.03 2.84 -12.10
N ALA A 144 0.90 2.64 -11.45
CA ALA A 144 0.68 1.74 -10.32
C ALA A 144 0.46 0.29 -10.75
N GLY A 145 -0.47 0.11 -11.68
CA GLY A 145 -1.11 -1.17 -11.92
C GLY A 145 -2.43 -1.35 -11.18
N ILE A 146 -3.17 -2.42 -11.44
CA ILE A 146 -4.51 -2.61 -10.88
C ILE A 146 -4.50 -3.58 -9.70
N ASN A 147 -5.16 -3.22 -8.60
CA ASN A 147 -5.41 -4.15 -7.51
C ASN A 147 -6.53 -5.12 -7.89
N ALA A 148 -6.14 -6.36 -8.16
CA ALA A 148 -7.00 -7.44 -8.64
C ALA A 148 -8.14 -7.85 -7.69
N THR A 149 -8.19 -7.36 -6.46
CA THR A 149 -9.26 -7.65 -5.49
C THR A 149 -10.11 -6.43 -5.15
N SER A 150 -9.93 -5.30 -5.85
CA SER A 150 -10.52 -4.02 -5.47
C SER A 150 -11.77 -3.62 -6.27
N CYS A 151 -12.31 -4.51 -7.11
CA CYS A 151 -13.46 -4.14 -7.91
C CYS A 151 -14.72 -4.07 -7.08
N GLU A 152 -15.48 -2.99 -7.27
CA GLU A 152 -16.78 -2.80 -6.65
C GLU A 152 -17.77 -2.28 -7.70
N VAL A 153 -19.01 -2.75 -7.61
CA VAL A 153 -20.13 -2.27 -8.44
C VAL A 153 -21.13 -1.54 -7.57
N CYS A 154 -21.77 -0.52 -8.12
CA CYS A 154 -22.93 0.15 -7.57
C CYS A 154 -24.08 0.08 -8.57
N ILE A 155 -25.27 -0.26 -8.07
CA ILE A 155 -26.53 -0.23 -8.81
C ILE A 155 -27.52 0.52 -7.93
N SER A 156 -27.91 1.74 -8.32
CA SER A 156 -28.76 2.63 -7.53
C SER A 156 -30.02 3.03 -8.29
N ASP A 157 -31.15 3.11 -7.61
CA ASP A 157 -32.45 3.57 -8.15
C ASP A 157 -32.68 5.09 -7.96
N ASP A 158 -31.92 5.75 -7.09
CA ASP A 158 -31.98 7.19 -6.82
C ASP A 158 -30.99 8.02 -7.66
N GLY A 159 -30.14 7.34 -8.45
CA GLY A 159 -29.15 7.97 -9.31
C GLY A 159 -27.86 8.41 -8.58
N GLN A 160 -27.67 8.02 -7.32
CA GLN A 160 -26.46 8.27 -6.54
C GLN A 160 -25.86 6.96 -6.03
N CYS A 161 -24.53 6.86 -6.09
CA CYS A 161 -23.80 5.70 -5.58
C CYS A 161 -23.10 6.07 -4.27
N ASP A 162 -23.83 6.05 -3.15
CA ASP A 162 -23.31 6.42 -1.84
C ASP A 162 -23.13 5.20 -0.92
N PHE A 163 -24.12 4.30 -0.85
CA PHE A 163 -24.11 3.12 0.04
C PHE A 163 -24.22 1.77 -0.68
N GLU A 164 -24.44 1.75 -1.99
CA GLU A 164 -24.74 0.55 -2.80
C GLU A 164 -23.48 -0.18 -3.29
N TRP A 165 -22.29 0.31 -2.96
CA TRP A 165 -21.04 -0.29 -3.40
C TRP A 165 -20.84 -1.68 -2.79
N THR A 166 -20.64 -2.68 -3.65
CA THR A 166 -20.38 -4.06 -3.24
C THR A 166 -19.29 -4.69 -4.08
N ASP A 167 -18.39 -5.44 -3.44
CA ASP A 167 -17.41 -6.32 -4.07
C ASP A 167 -17.96 -7.73 -4.30
N LEU A 168 -19.09 -8.07 -3.67
CA LEU A 168 -19.65 -9.41 -3.69
C LEU A 168 -20.09 -9.81 -5.11
N GLY A 169 -19.46 -10.86 -5.64
CA GLY A 169 -19.76 -11.37 -6.98
C GLY A 169 -19.07 -10.59 -8.10
N THR A 170 -18.25 -9.59 -7.77
CA THR A 170 -17.33 -8.98 -8.74
C THR A 170 -16.10 -9.88 -8.90
N THR A 171 -15.54 -9.91 -10.10
CA THR A 171 -14.29 -10.62 -10.38
C THR A 171 -13.43 -9.83 -11.35
N PHE A 172 -12.13 -9.78 -11.10
CA PHE A 172 -11.19 -9.35 -12.12
C PHE A 172 -10.76 -10.54 -12.98
N THR A 173 -10.88 -10.37 -14.29
CA THR A 173 -10.42 -11.32 -15.30
C THR A 173 -9.39 -10.65 -16.21
N GLU A 174 -8.60 -11.44 -16.93
CA GLU A 174 -7.58 -10.93 -17.87
C GLU A 174 -6.60 -9.94 -17.21
N ILE A 175 -6.23 -10.22 -15.96
CA ILE A 175 -5.35 -9.37 -15.16
C ILE A 175 -3.93 -9.42 -15.73
N SER A 176 -3.38 -8.24 -15.92
CA SER A 176 -1.96 -7.98 -16.14
C SER A 176 -1.47 -7.00 -15.08
N SER A 177 -0.17 -6.68 -15.08
CA SER A 177 0.38 -5.72 -14.13
C SER A 177 -0.23 -4.32 -14.27
N THR A 178 -0.81 -3.95 -15.43
CA THR A 178 -1.30 -2.58 -15.69
C THR A 178 -2.76 -2.50 -16.09
N LYS A 179 -3.45 -3.64 -16.20
CA LYS A 179 -4.81 -3.70 -16.74
C LYS A 179 -5.55 -4.92 -16.21
N GLY A 180 -6.86 -4.81 -16.02
CA GLY A 180 -7.74 -5.94 -15.77
C GLY A 180 -9.17 -5.63 -16.23
N ILE A 181 -9.99 -6.66 -16.40
CA ILE A 181 -11.42 -6.52 -16.71
C ILE A 181 -12.19 -6.87 -15.45
N CYS A 182 -12.84 -5.88 -14.84
CA CYS A 182 -13.80 -6.15 -13.79
C CYS A 182 -15.14 -6.59 -14.39
N ARG A 183 -15.68 -7.69 -13.87
CA ARG A 183 -16.96 -8.28 -14.27
C ARG A 183 -17.88 -8.42 -13.08
N TYR A 184 -19.15 -8.11 -13.27
CA TYR A 184 -20.23 -8.41 -12.33
C TYR A 184 -21.45 -8.97 -13.07
N GLN A 185 -21.99 -10.09 -12.59
CA GLN A 185 -23.21 -10.65 -13.15
C GLN A 185 -24.42 -10.11 -12.40
N TRP A 186 -25.18 -9.23 -13.06
CA TRP A 186 -26.39 -8.65 -12.47
C TRP A 186 -27.62 -9.48 -12.84
N ASN A 187 -28.34 -9.98 -11.83
CA ASN A 187 -29.62 -10.67 -11.97
C ASN A 187 -30.77 -9.73 -11.57
N THR A 188 -31.52 -9.23 -12.56
CA THR A 188 -32.62 -8.29 -12.37
C THR A 188 -33.95 -8.94 -11.99
N ASN A 189 -34.03 -10.27 -11.84
CA ASN A 189 -35.29 -10.94 -11.49
C ASN A 189 -35.81 -10.55 -10.09
N SER A 190 -34.94 -10.07 -9.20
CA SER A 190 -35.29 -9.59 -7.86
C SER A 190 -35.28 -8.06 -7.75
N THR A 191 -35.11 -7.36 -8.87
CA THR A 191 -35.04 -5.90 -8.93
C THR A 191 -36.35 -5.37 -9.49
N ASP A 192 -36.87 -4.30 -8.89
CA ASP A 192 -38.08 -3.65 -9.39
C ASP A 192 -37.86 -3.07 -10.78
N GLN A 193 -38.95 -2.92 -11.54
CA GLN A 193 -38.87 -2.31 -12.86
C GLN A 193 -38.63 -0.80 -12.72
N GLY A 194 -37.56 -0.29 -13.33
CA GLY A 194 -37.22 1.13 -13.26
C GLY A 194 -35.94 1.47 -14.02
N THR A 195 -35.50 2.72 -13.84
CA THR A 195 -34.20 3.20 -14.28
C THR A 195 -33.22 3.10 -13.12
N TYR A 196 -32.03 2.56 -13.40
CA TYR A 196 -30.97 2.41 -12.41
C TYR A 196 -29.71 3.08 -12.94
N LYS A 197 -28.97 3.73 -12.06
CA LYS A 197 -27.61 4.15 -12.32
C LYS A 197 -26.66 3.02 -11.97
N VAL A 198 -25.78 2.69 -12.91
CA VAL A 198 -24.76 1.67 -12.74
C VAL A 198 -23.38 2.31 -12.81
N ASN A 199 -22.58 2.09 -11.78
CA ASN A 199 -21.18 2.49 -11.76
C ASN A 199 -20.30 1.31 -11.36
N ILE A 200 -19.07 1.27 -11.86
CA ILE A 200 -18.03 0.34 -11.38
C ILE A 200 -16.84 1.18 -10.93
N ARG A 201 -16.19 0.78 -9.85
CA ARG A 201 -14.93 1.38 -9.40
C ARG A 201 -13.90 0.31 -9.11
N ALA A 202 -12.64 0.70 -9.19
CA ALA A 202 -11.53 -0.14 -8.80
C ALA A 202 -10.40 0.71 -8.23
N ARG A 203 -9.51 0.07 -7.48
CA ARG A 203 -8.27 0.67 -7.00
C ARG A 203 -7.09 0.18 -7.81
N ASP A 204 -6.13 1.08 -7.97
CA ASP A 204 -4.80 0.70 -8.37
C ASP A 204 -4.08 -0.01 -7.19
N THR A 205 -2.83 -0.43 -7.37
CA THR A 205 -2.06 -1.07 -6.29
C THR A 205 -1.62 -0.11 -5.18
N GLN A 206 -1.84 1.20 -5.36
CA GLN A 206 -1.48 2.30 -4.45
C GLN A 206 -2.72 2.83 -3.70
N GLY A 207 -3.90 2.28 -4.00
CA GLY A 207 -5.16 2.61 -3.35
C GLY A 207 -5.94 3.77 -3.98
N ASN A 208 -5.44 4.37 -5.06
CA ASN A 208 -6.14 5.42 -5.80
C ASN A 208 -7.38 4.84 -6.48
N LEU A 209 -8.48 5.59 -6.46
CA LEU A 209 -9.80 5.10 -6.85
C LEU A 209 -10.21 5.63 -8.21
N GLY A 210 -10.43 4.73 -9.17
CA GLY A 210 -10.95 5.04 -10.50
C GLY A 210 -12.43 4.70 -10.60
N PHE A 211 -13.18 5.50 -11.37
CA PHE A 211 -14.62 5.33 -11.56
C PHE A 211 -14.94 5.15 -13.05
N GLY A 212 -15.67 4.08 -13.35
CA GLY A 212 -16.31 3.85 -14.64
C GLY A 212 -17.77 4.23 -14.52
N THR A 213 -18.14 5.32 -15.18
CA THR A 213 -19.53 5.78 -15.27
C THR A 213 -20.07 5.46 -16.65
N GLU A 214 -21.35 5.13 -16.72
CA GLU A 214 -22.07 5.10 -17.99
C GLU A 214 -21.88 6.46 -18.70
N SER A 215 -21.51 6.44 -19.98
CA SER A 215 -21.44 7.66 -20.78
C SER A 215 -22.84 8.05 -21.21
N ASP A 216 -23.29 9.25 -20.82
CA ASP A 216 -24.56 9.86 -21.27
C ASP A 216 -24.74 9.85 -22.80
#